data_AF-A0A8C1SP98-F1
#
_entry.id   AF-A0A8C1SP98-F1
#
_cell.length_a   1.000
_cell.length_b   1.000
_cell.length_c   1.000
_cell.angle_alpha   90.00
_cell.angle_beta   90.00
_cell.angle_gamma   90.00
#
_symmetry.space_group_name_H-M   'P 1'
#
loop_
_entity.id
_entity.type
_entity.pdbx_description
1 polymer ?
#
loop_
_entity_poly.entity_id
_entity_poly.type
_entity_poly.pdbx_seq_one_letter_code
_entity_poly.pdbx_strand_id
1 'polypeptide(L)'
;MVKSISITSPMLNLKYVFYLCVLGKEITLLMQTFNTLSTPEEKLGGLCKKYAELLEEHRNAQKQMRSLQKKQTQLIQEKDLLRNEHSKAILARSKLESLCRELQRHNRTLKEDGVQRARLEEEKRKEVTSHFQVTLNDIQAQMEQHNKRNGNLRQENMELADKLKKLIEQYELREEHIDKVFKQKDLQQQLVDAKLHQAQALLKASEERHLKEKDFLLKEAAESQRMYELMKQQEVHLKQQLSLYTEKFEEFQNTLSKSNEVFTTFKQEMEKMTKKIKKLEKETTMYRSRWESSNKALLEMAEEKTLRDKEFESLQVKVQRLEKLCRALQTERNELSKKVQGVSTGIESKPETETGSPSEATDSEEGSPVHQNSDAISLGVFI
;
A
#
# COMPACT_ATOMS: atom_id res chain seq x y z
N MET A 1 120.73 -24.90 99.86
CA MET A 1 120.62 -25.41 101.25
C MET A 1 120.99 -26.89 101.20
N VAL A 2 121.84 -27.35 102.13
CA VAL A 2 122.30 -28.74 102.34
C VAL A 2 123.45 -29.23 101.44
N LYS A 3 124.69 -29.01 101.90
CA LYS A 3 125.55 -30.07 102.47
C LYS A 3 126.80 -29.39 103.02
N SER A 4 126.80 -29.16 104.33
CA SER A 4 128.01 -28.91 105.11
C SER A 4 128.89 -30.14 105.00
N ILE A 5 129.95 -30.04 104.21
CA ILE A 5 131.00 -31.05 104.18
C ILE A 5 131.92 -30.73 105.35
N SER A 6 131.63 -31.41 106.45
CA SER A 6 132.52 -31.61 107.58
C SER A 6 133.77 -32.32 107.06
N ILE A 7 134.83 -31.56 106.74
CA ILE A 7 136.17 -32.13 106.61
C ILE A 7 136.61 -32.48 108.03
N THR A 8 136.23 -33.70 108.36
CA THR A 8 136.58 -34.48 109.51
C THR A 8 138.09 -34.68 109.57
N SER A 9 138.55 -34.92 110.79
CA SER A 9 139.88 -35.17 111.32
C SER A 9 140.97 -35.92 110.51
N PRO A 10 140.73 -36.80 109.52
CA PRO A 10 141.83 -37.46 108.79
C PRO A 10 142.80 -36.53 108.05
N MET A 11 142.35 -35.43 107.46
CA MET A 11 143.24 -34.50 106.72
C MET A 11 144.18 -33.71 107.63
N LEU A 12 143.74 -33.39 108.86
CA LEU A 12 144.61 -32.77 109.86
C LEU A 12 145.63 -33.78 110.39
N ASN A 13 145.21 -35.03 110.65
CA ASN A 13 146.09 -36.10 111.10
C ASN A 13 147.16 -36.44 110.05
N LEU A 14 146.79 -36.54 108.77
CA LEU A 14 147.74 -36.83 107.70
C LEU A 14 148.72 -35.66 107.48
N LYS A 15 148.27 -34.40 107.56
CA LYS A 15 149.17 -33.23 107.58
C LYS A 15 150.12 -33.26 108.77
N TYR A 16 149.64 -33.59 109.97
CA TYR A 16 150.48 -33.67 111.18
C TYR A 16 151.52 -34.80 111.09
N VAL A 17 151.12 -36.00 110.66
CA VAL A 17 152.01 -37.15 110.48
C VAL A 17 153.06 -36.86 109.40
N PHE A 18 152.67 -36.23 108.29
CA PHE A 18 153.61 -35.82 107.25
C PHE A 18 154.61 -34.77 107.75
N TYR A 19 154.14 -33.77 108.51
CA TYR A 19 155.01 -32.74 109.08
C TYR A 19 156.03 -33.33 110.07
N LEU A 20 155.61 -34.25 110.95
CA LEU A 20 156.49 -34.97 111.90
C LEU A 20 157.52 -35.85 111.19
N CYS A 21 157.11 -36.59 110.14
CA CYS A 21 158.03 -37.45 109.40
C CYS A 21 159.06 -36.66 108.57
N VAL A 22 158.68 -35.50 108.02
CA VAL A 22 159.58 -34.61 107.29
C VAL A 22 160.58 -33.95 108.25
N LEU A 23 160.13 -33.41 109.39
CA LEU A 23 161.03 -32.85 110.40
C LEU A 23 162.00 -33.91 110.93
N GLY A 24 161.54 -35.12 111.21
CA GLY A 24 162.40 -36.21 111.69
C GLY A 24 163.52 -36.56 110.70
N LYS A 25 163.23 -36.60 109.40
CA LYS A 25 164.24 -36.82 108.35
C LYS A 25 165.26 -35.68 108.27
N GLU A 26 164.80 -34.43 108.35
CA GLU A 26 165.70 -33.27 108.32
C GLU A 26 166.63 -33.19 109.53
N ILE A 27 166.13 -33.52 110.73
CA ILE A 27 166.94 -33.58 111.96
C ILE A 27 168.01 -34.68 111.84
N THR A 28 167.65 -35.84 111.28
CA THR A 28 168.59 -36.95 111.09
C THR A 28 169.70 -36.58 110.09
N LEU A 29 169.32 -35.93 108.98
CA LEU A 29 170.26 -35.46 107.97
C LEU A 29 171.19 -34.36 108.55
N LEU A 30 170.64 -33.47 109.38
CA LEU A 30 171.42 -32.45 110.08
C LEU A 30 172.45 -33.11 111.01
N MET A 31 172.05 -34.10 111.81
CA MET A 31 172.94 -34.80 112.73
C MET A 31 174.11 -35.51 112.01
N GLN A 32 173.85 -36.11 110.84
CA GLN A 32 174.90 -36.70 109.98
C GLN A 32 175.90 -35.66 109.48
N THR A 33 175.44 -34.51 108.98
CA THR A 33 176.33 -33.42 108.53
C THR A 33 177.16 -32.82 109.66
N PHE A 34 176.69 -32.86 110.91
CA PHE A 34 177.45 -32.38 112.06
C PHE A 34 178.53 -33.37 112.52
N ASN A 35 178.33 -34.68 112.37
CA ASN A 35 179.32 -35.69 112.78
C ASN A 35 180.59 -35.72 111.92
N THR A 36 180.54 -35.17 110.70
CA THR A 36 181.72 -35.01 109.82
C THR A 36 182.58 -33.80 110.14
N LEU A 37 182.14 -32.92 111.04
CA LEU A 37 182.83 -31.67 111.38
C LEU A 37 183.58 -31.88 112.71
N SER A 38 184.91 -31.87 112.65
CA SER A 38 185.77 -32.26 113.78
C SER A 38 186.06 -31.10 114.74
N THR A 39 185.71 -29.86 114.36
CA THR A 39 185.90 -28.67 115.20
C THR A 39 184.55 -28.07 115.64
N PRO A 40 184.45 -27.54 116.87
CA PRO A 40 183.23 -26.88 117.37
C PRO A 40 182.78 -25.70 116.51
N GLU A 41 183.71 -24.94 115.93
CA GLU A 41 183.40 -23.79 115.06
C GLU A 41 182.71 -24.18 113.74
N GLU A 42 183.10 -25.30 113.13
CA GLU A 42 182.47 -25.77 111.88
C GLU A 42 181.01 -26.20 112.10
N LYS A 43 180.71 -26.85 113.23
CA LYS A 43 179.35 -27.23 113.62
C LYS A 43 178.45 -26.00 113.76
N LEU A 44 178.93 -24.93 114.40
CA LEU A 44 178.16 -23.70 114.58
C LEU A 44 177.85 -23.01 113.22
N GLY A 45 178.84 -22.95 112.32
CA GLY A 45 178.66 -22.41 110.97
C GLY A 45 177.60 -23.15 110.14
N GLY A 46 177.56 -24.48 110.25
CA GLY A 46 176.53 -25.31 109.62
C GLY A 46 175.11 -25.03 110.15
N LEU A 47 174.96 -24.79 111.46
CA LEU A 47 173.66 -24.45 112.05
C LEU A 47 173.15 -23.09 111.54
N CYS A 48 174.03 -22.09 111.54
CA CYS A 48 173.68 -20.75 111.07
C CYS A 48 173.26 -20.75 109.60
N LYS A 49 173.95 -21.53 108.76
CA LYS A 49 173.58 -21.68 107.34
C LYS A 49 172.20 -22.32 107.17
N LYS A 50 171.94 -23.42 107.89
CA LYS A 50 170.64 -24.11 107.85
C LYS A 50 169.49 -23.20 108.32
N TYR A 51 169.71 -22.41 109.36
CA TYR A 51 168.70 -21.48 109.87
C TYR A 51 168.43 -20.33 108.89
N ALA A 52 169.48 -19.84 108.21
CA ALA A 52 169.33 -18.84 107.14
C ALA A 52 168.53 -19.38 105.95
N GLU A 53 168.82 -20.62 105.51
CA GLU A 53 168.06 -21.33 104.47
C GLU A 53 166.58 -21.46 104.86
N LEU A 54 166.27 -21.89 106.08
CA LEU A 54 164.89 -22.04 106.56
C LEU A 54 164.13 -20.71 106.63
N LEU A 55 164.81 -19.63 107.03
CA LEU A 55 164.22 -18.29 107.11
C LEU A 55 163.97 -17.72 105.72
N GLU A 56 164.84 -18.04 104.76
CA GLU A 56 164.67 -17.72 103.34
C GLU A 56 163.51 -18.52 102.71
N GLU A 57 163.39 -19.81 103.02
CA GLU A 57 162.23 -20.63 102.64
C GLU A 57 160.92 -20.10 103.21
N HIS A 58 160.88 -19.74 104.50
CA HIS A 58 159.69 -19.15 105.11
C HIS A 58 159.32 -17.80 104.46
N ARG A 59 160.32 -16.95 104.15
CA ARG A 59 160.10 -15.71 103.40
C ARG A 59 159.56 -15.99 102.00
N ASN A 60 160.06 -17.02 101.31
CA ASN A 60 159.60 -17.41 99.98
C ASN A 60 158.18 -17.98 100.01
N ALA A 61 157.86 -18.85 100.97
CA ALA A 61 156.52 -19.38 101.20
C ALA A 61 155.53 -18.27 101.56
N GLN A 62 155.92 -17.29 102.38
CA GLN A 62 155.06 -16.16 102.73
C GLN A 62 154.81 -15.25 101.51
N LYS A 63 155.80 -15.02 100.66
CA LYS A 63 155.63 -14.33 99.37
C LYS A 63 154.67 -15.09 98.45
N GLN A 64 154.83 -16.41 98.35
CA GLN A 64 153.91 -17.27 97.57
C GLN A 64 152.48 -17.23 98.13
N MET A 65 152.30 -17.31 99.45
CA MET A 65 150.99 -17.22 100.09
C MET A 65 150.31 -15.89 99.78
N ARG A 66 151.02 -14.76 99.88
CA ARG A 66 150.48 -13.43 99.53
C ARG A 66 150.12 -13.35 98.04
N SER A 67 150.92 -13.96 97.16
CA SER A 67 150.63 -14.04 95.73
C SER A 67 149.36 -14.86 95.44
N LEU A 68 149.25 -16.05 96.05
CA LEU A 68 148.09 -16.93 95.94
C LEU A 68 146.82 -16.28 96.50
N GLN A 69 146.92 -15.57 97.63
CA GLN A 69 145.79 -14.88 98.23
C GLN A 69 145.30 -13.72 97.35
N LYS A 70 146.20 -12.94 96.73
CA LYS A 70 145.82 -11.94 95.72
C LYS A 70 145.14 -12.59 94.52
N LYS A 71 145.68 -13.72 94.03
CA LYS A 71 145.10 -14.47 92.92
C LYS A 71 143.72 -15.02 93.27
N GLN A 72 143.51 -15.46 94.51
CA GLN A 72 142.20 -15.90 95.00
C GLN A 72 141.18 -14.76 95.00
N THR A 73 141.55 -13.57 95.50
CA THR A 73 140.65 -12.40 95.47
C THR A 73 140.32 -11.96 94.05
N GLN A 74 141.30 -11.97 93.14
CA GLN A 74 141.08 -11.69 91.71
C GLN A 74 140.11 -12.69 91.09
N LEU A 75 140.33 -13.99 91.31
CA LEU A 75 139.43 -15.03 90.80
C LEU A 75 138.01 -14.91 91.36
N ILE A 76 137.83 -14.48 92.61
CA ILE A 76 136.50 -14.23 93.18
C ILE A 76 135.82 -13.05 92.47
N GLN A 77 136.54 -11.95 92.27
CA GLN A 77 136.04 -10.77 91.56
C GLN A 77 135.68 -11.10 90.11
N GLU A 78 136.55 -11.81 89.38
CA GLU A 78 136.28 -12.28 88.02
C GLU A 78 135.06 -13.18 87.97
N LYS A 79 134.92 -14.12 88.91
CA LYS A 79 133.75 -15.02 89.00
C LYS A 79 132.46 -14.24 89.25
N ASP A 80 132.47 -13.21 90.10
CA ASP A 80 131.29 -12.38 90.35
C ASP A 80 130.96 -11.45 89.16
N LEU A 81 131.97 -10.89 88.49
CA LEU A 81 131.79 -10.13 87.24
C LEU A 81 131.15 -11.01 86.16
N LEU A 82 131.71 -12.20 85.90
CA LEU A 82 131.16 -13.17 84.94
C LEU A 82 129.74 -13.61 85.30
N ARG A 83 129.44 -13.78 86.60
CA ARG A 83 128.07 -14.10 87.05
C ARG A 83 127.08 -12.97 86.78
N ASN A 84 127.48 -11.72 86.98
CA ASN A 84 126.66 -10.55 86.68
C ASN A 84 126.44 -10.39 85.17
N GLU A 85 127.49 -10.57 84.37
CA GLU A 85 127.41 -10.58 82.92
C GLU A 85 126.50 -11.69 82.40
N HIS A 86 126.62 -12.90 82.95
CA HIS A 86 125.73 -14.01 82.62
C HIS A 86 124.27 -13.71 82.95
N SER A 87 124.02 -13.09 84.11
CA SER A 87 122.65 -12.70 84.52
C SER A 87 122.07 -11.64 83.58
N LYS A 88 122.86 -10.64 83.17
CA LYS A 88 122.45 -9.65 82.16
C LYS A 88 122.19 -10.30 80.79
N ALA A 89 123.03 -11.23 80.38
CA ALA A 89 122.87 -11.98 79.14
C ALA A 89 121.57 -12.82 79.14
N ILE A 90 121.21 -13.44 80.27
CA ILE A 90 119.93 -14.18 80.41
C ILE A 90 118.74 -13.23 80.23
N LEU A 91 118.75 -12.06 80.87
CA LEU A 91 117.65 -11.08 80.75
C LEU A 91 117.53 -10.56 79.31
N ALA A 92 118.66 -10.23 78.68
CA ALA A 92 118.69 -9.83 77.28
C ALA A 92 118.16 -10.94 76.37
N ARG A 93 118.56 -12.21 76.61
CA ARG A 93 118.05 -13.38 75.88
C ARG A 93 116.54 -13.53 76.05
N SER A 94 116.03 -13.45 77.28
CA SER A 94 114.60 -13.55 77.56
C SER A 94 113.80 -12.44 76.86
N LYS A 95 114.32 -11.21 76.81
CA LYS A 95 113.68 -10.09 76.10
C LYS A 95 113.66 -10.32 74.59
N LEU A 96 114.79 -10.77 74.02
CA LEU A 96 114.88 -11.11 72.60
C LEU A 96 113.96 -12.29 72.24
N GLU A 97 113.89 -13.32 73.07
CA GLU A 97 112.96 -14.45 72.88
C GLU A 97 111.50 -13.99 72.89
N SER A 98 111.10 -13.09 73.80
CA SER A 98 109.75 -12.52 73.83
C SER A 98 109.44 -11.72 72.55
N LEU A 99 110.35 -10.81 72.16
CA LEU A 99 110.21 -10.01 70.95
C LEU A 99 110.16 -10.89 69.69
N CYS A 100 110.97 -11.95 69.62
CA CYS A 100 110.92 -12.91 68.52
C CYS A 100 109.57 -13.63 68.46
N ARG A 101 109.00 -14.04 69.60
CA ARG A 101 107.66 -14.66 69.66
C ARG A 101 106.56 -13.70 69.24
N GLU A 102 106.61 -12.45 69.70
CA GLU A 102 105.65 -11.40 69.31
C GLU A 102 105.75 -11.07 67.82
N LEU A 103 106.97 -10.89 67.30
CA LEU A 103 107.20 -10.68 65.87
C LEU A 103 106.71 -11.85 65.02
N GLN A 104 106.93 -13.09 65.47
CA GLN A 104 106.41 -14.29 64.81
C GLN A 104 104.87 -14.33 64.83
N ARG A 105 104.23 -13.97 65.96
CA ARG A 105 102.77 -13.87 66.04
C ARG A 105 102.25 -12.80 65.08
N HIS A 106 102.81 -11.60 65.10
CA HIS A 106 102.41 -10.51 64.21
C HIS A 106 102.59 -10.87 62.73
N ASN A 107 103.69 -11.54 62.37
CA ASN A 107 103.88 -12.03 61.00
C ASN A 107 102.85 -13.10 60.60
N ARG A 108 102.46 -14.00 61.52
CA ARG A 108 101.38 -14.97 61.27
C ARG A 108 100.03 -14.26 61.08
N THR A 109 99.66 -13.36 61.99
CA THR A 109 98.43 -12.57 61.89
C THR A 109 98.40 -11.73 60.60
N LEU A 110 99.49 -11.05 60.25
CA LEU A 110 99.55 -10.25 59.03
C LEU A 110 99.42 -11.11 57.76
N LYS A 111 99.98 -12.34 57.78
CA LYS A 111 99.80 -13.31 56.69
C LYS A 111 98.36 -13.80 56.61
N GLU A 112 97.75 -14.13 57.75
CA GLU A 112 96.34 -14.55 57.83
C GLU A 112 95.38 -13.44 57.37
N ASP A 113 95.60 -12.20 57.83
CA ASP A 113 94.84 -11.02 57.41
C ASP A 113 95.03 -10.69 55.93
N GLY A 114 96.25 -10.89 55.40
CA GLY A 114 96.52 -10.75 53.97
C GLY A 114 95.74 -11.77 53.13
N VAL A 115 95.70 -13.03 53.57
CA VAL A 115 94.92 -14.09 52.92
C VAL A 115 93.42 -13.81 53.04
N GLN A 116 92.94 -13.38 54.21
CA GLN A 116 91.53 -13.03 54.41
C GLN A 116 91.12 -11.83 53.55
N ARG A 117 91.92 -10.76 53.50
CA ARG A 117 91.65 -9.62 52.62
C ARG A 117 91.62 -10.02 51.15
N ALA A 118 92.56 -10.85 50.70
CA ALA A 118 92.55 -11.36 49.32
C ALA A 118 91.29 -12.18 49.01
N ARG A 119 90.81 -13.00 49.95
CA ARG A 119 89.54 -13.75 49.79
C ARG A 119 88.33 -12.82 49.71
N LEU A 120 88.24 -11.83 50.61
CA LEU A 120 87.13 -10.87 50.63
C LEU A 120 87.12 -9.99 49.37
N GLU A 121 88.27 -9.54 48.87
CA GLU A 121 88.35 -8.81 47.61
C GLU A 121 87.96 -9.67 46.41
N GLU A 122 88.35 -10.94 46.39
CA GLU A 122 87.96 -11.89 45.34
C GLU A 122 86.46 -12.20 45.39
N GLU A 123 85.87 -12.35 46.58
CA GLU A 123 84.41 -12.51 46.75
C GLU A 123 83.66 -11.28 46.24
N LYS A 124 84.09 -10.07 46.62
CA LYS A 124 83.51 -8.81 46.09
C LYS A 124 83.63 -8.74 44.58
N ARG A 125 84.76 -9.14 44.00
CA ARG A 125 84.96 -9.18 42.55
C ARG A 125 83.97 -10.14 41.89
N LYS A 126 83.75 -11.32 42.47
CA LYS A 126 82.76 -12.31 41.98
C LYS A 126 81.34 -11.80 42.10
N GLU A 127 80.97 -11.18 43.22
CA GLU A 127 79.64 -10.58 43.44
C GLU A 127 79.36 -9.49 42.42
N VAL A 128 80.29 -8.55 42.22
CA VAL A 128 80.16 -7.48 41.23
C VAL A 128 80.03 -8.05 39.82
N THR A 129 80.87 -9.03 39.45
CA THR A 129 80.80 -9.69 38.14
C THR A 129 79.47 -10.40 37.94
N SER A 130 79.00 -11.13 38.96
CA SER A 130 77.71 -11.81 38.93
C SER A 130 76.55 -10.82 38.81
N HIS A 131 76.59 -9.71 39.55
CA HIS A 131 75.57 -8.66 39.48
C HIS A 131 75.51 -8.03 38.09
N PHE A 132 76.67 -7.72 37.50
CA PHE A 132 76.72 -7.21 36.12
C PHE A 132 76.17 -8.23 35.12
N GLN A 133 76.52 -9.52 35.26
CA GLN A 133 76.01 -10.56 34.37
C GLN A 133 74.50 -10.74 34.49
N VAL A 134 73.95 -10.74 35.72
CA VAL A 134 72.50 -10.79 35.96
C VAL A 134 71.81 -9.58 35.33
N THR A 135 72.35 -8.37 35.56
CA THR A 135 71.78 -7.14 35.01
C THR A 135 71.78 -7.15 33.47
N LEU A 136 72.86 -7.64 32.84
CA LEU A 136 72.93 -7.79 31.39
C LEU A 136 71.89 -8.79 30.88
N ASN A 137 71.74 -9.93 31.55
CA ASN A 137 70.73 -10.92 31.19
C ASN A 137 69.31 -10.36 31.34
N ASP A 138 69.03 -9.58 32.38
CA ASP A 138 67.74 -8.94 32.60
C ASP A 138 67.43 -7.91 31.53
N ILE A 139 68.42 -7.08 31.14
CA ILE A 139 68.28 -6.12 30.03
C ILE A 139 68.00 -6.85 28.72
N GLN A 140 68.71 -7.94 28.45
CA GLN A 140 68.49 -8.75 27.25
C GLN A 140 67.09 -9.37 27.24
N ALA A 141 66.65 -9.95 28.36
CA ALA A 141 65.31 -10.51 28.50
C ALA A 141 64.21 -9.45 28.31
N GLN A 142 64.40 -8.24 28.85
CA GLN A 142 63.48 -7.13 28.63
C GLN A 142 63.44 -6.69 27.17
N MET A 143 64.58 -6.63 26.48
CA MET A 143 64.65 -6.29 25.05
C MET A 143 63.94 -7.34 24.19
N GLU A 144 64.14 -8.63 24.47
CA GLU A 144 63.45 -9.74 23.80
C GLU A 144 61.94 -9.70 24.06
N GLN A 145 61.52 -9.46 25.31
CA GLN A 145 60.12 -9.31 25.66
C GLN A 145 59.48 -8.11 24.95
N HIS A 146 60.18 -6.98 24.89
CA HIS A 146 59.72 -5.78 24.18
C HIS A 146 59.60 -6.05 22.68
N ASN A 147 60.59 -6.69 22.05
CA ASN A 147 60.53 -7.07 20.65
C ASN A 147 59.37 -8.03 20.35
N LYS A 148 59.14 -9.02 21.23
CA LYS A 148 57.99 -9.93 21.11
C LYS A 148 56.66 -9.18 21.23
N ARG A 149 56.53 -8.27 22.21
CA ARG A 149 55.33 -7.44 22.38
C ARG A 149 55.11 -6.54 21.18
N ASN A 150 56.16 -5.95 20.63
CA ASN A 150 56.10 -5.12 19.42
C ASN A 150 55.68 -5.96 18.20
N GLY A 151 56.23 -7.17 18.05
CA GLY A 151 55.81 -8.13 17.02
C GLY A 151 54.32 -8.48 17.11
N ASN A 152 53.82 -8.77 18.31
CA ASN A 152 52.40 -9.03 18.55
C ASN A 152 51.53 -7.82 18.18
N LEU A 153 51.90 -6.61 18.60
CA LEU A 153 51.16 -5.39 18.25
C LEU A 153 51.13 -5.14 16.74
N ARG A 154 52.22 -5.41 16.01
CA ARG A 154 52.24 -5.32 14.55
C ARG A 154 51.30 -6.34 13.91
N GLN A 155 51.30 -7.57 14.41
CA GLN A 155 50.39 -8.63 13.95
C GLN A 155 48.92 -8.27 14.21
N GLU A 156 48.59 -7.82 15.42
CA GLU A 156 47.24 -7.38 15.77
C GLU A 156 46.79 -6.19 14.90
N ASN A 157 47.66 -5.21 14.66
CA ASN A 157 47.35 -4.10 13.75
C ASN A 157 47.10 -4.57 12.31
N MET A 158 47.86 -5.55 11.82
CA MET A 158 47.64 -6.13 10.49
C MET A 158 46.30 -6.87 10.42
N GLU A 159 45.96 -7.66 11.45
CA GLU A 159 44.67 -8.35 11.53
C GLU A 159 43.49 -7.38 11.63
N LEU A 160 43.65 -6.28 12.36
CA LEU A 160 42.64 -5.22 12.45
C LEU A 160 42.46 -4.51 11.10
N ALA A 161 43.55 -4.21 10.40
CA ALA A 161 43.50 -3.63 9.06
C ALA A 161 42.79 -4.57 8.07
N ASP A 162 43.08 -5.87 8.11
CA ASP A 162 42.40 -6.87 7.28
C ASP A 162 40.91 -7.00 7.60
N LYS A 163 40.54 -6.93 8.88
CA LYS A 163 39.12 -6.92 9.30
C LYS A 163 38.40 -5.68 8.80
N LEU A 164 39.02 -4.50 8.90
CA LEU A 164 38.46 -3.25 8.36
C LEU A 164 38.31 -3.32 6.84
N LYS A 165 39.32 -3.84 6.12
CA LYS A 165 39.27 -4.03 4.68
C LYS A 165 38.11 -4.94 4.27
N LYS A 166 37.96 -6.10 4.91
CA LYS A 166 36.84 -7.02 4.66
C LYS A 166 35.49 -6.39 4.96
N LEU A 167 35.40 -5.56 6.01
CA LEU A 167 34.18 -4.85 6.34
C LEU A 167 33.81 -3.86 5.24
N ILE A 168 34.77 -3.07 4.75
CA ILE A 168 34.58 -2.13 3.64
C ILE A 168 34.10 -2.88 2.39
N GLU A 169 34.79 -3.96 1.99
CA GLU A 169 34.40 -4.77 0.84
C GLU A 169 32.97 -5.33 0.97
N GLN A 170 32.56 -5.74 2.18
CA GLN A 170 31.17 -6.17 2.44
C GLN A 170 30.16 -5.03 2.29
N TYR A 171 30.49 -3.81 2.72
CA TYR A 171 29.63 -2.65 2.55
C TYR A 171 29.51 -2.25 1.07
N GLU A 172 30.61 -2.26 0.32
CA GLU A 172 30.63 -1.99 -1.12
C GLU A 172 29.73 -3.00 -1.86
N LEU A 173 29.87 -4.30 -1.56
CA LEU A 173 29.00 -5.34 -2.15
C LEU A 173 27.53 -5.16 -1.78
N ARG A 174 27.24 -4.73 -0.55
CA ARG A 174 25.86 -4.46 -0.10
C ARG A 174 25.28 -3.25 -0.81
N GLU A 175 26.06 -2.18 -0.98
CA GLU A 175 25.68 -0.97 -1.69
C GLU A 175 25.40 -1.29 -3.17
N GLU A 176 26.27 -2.04 -3.83
CA GLU A 176 26.02 -2.52 -5.20
C GLU A 176 24.73 -3.35 -5.31
N HIS A 177 24.46 -4.20 -4.33
CA HIS A 177 23.23 -4.99 -4.31
C HIS A 177 22.00 -4.10 -4.16
N ILE A 178 22.05 -3.11 -3.26
CA ILE A 178 20.99 -2.13 -3.07
C ILE A 178 20.74 -1.34 -4.35
N ASP A 179 21.79 -0.87 -5.03
CA ASP A 179 21.68 -0.17 -6.32
C ASP A 179 21.02 -1.04 -7.41
N LYS A 180 21.37 -2.33 -7.48
CA LYS A 180 20.73 -3.27 -8.41
C LYS A 180 19.24 -3.44 -8.09
N VAL A 181 18.88 -3.54 -6.82
CA VAL A 181 17.47 -3.63 -6.38
C VAL A 181 16.72 -2.35 -6.69
N PHE A 182 17.30 -1.17 -6.45
CA PHE A 182 16.71 0.12 -6.81
C PHE A 182 16.43 0.20 -8.32
N LYS A 183 17.42 -0.10 -9.16
CA LYS A 183 17.25 -0.13 -10.62
C LYS A 183 16.16 -1.12 -11.05
N GLN A 184 16.09 -2.29 -10.43
CA GLN A 184 15.02 -3.26 -10.68
C GLN A 184 13.64 -2.70 -10.31
N LYS A 185 13.52 -2.03 -9.17
CA LYS A 185 12.26 -1.41 -8.72
C LYS A 185 11.83 -0.26 -9.61
N ASP A 186 12.75 0.59 -10.04
CA ASP A 186 12.47 1.68 -10.97
C ASP A 186 11.97 1.16 -12.32
N LEU A 187 12.64 0.13 -12.87
CA LEU A 187 12.19 -0.51 -14.12
C LEU A 187 10.82 -1.17 -13.96
N GLN A 188 10.56 -1.81 -12.80
CA GLN A 188 9.25 -2.38 -12.49
C GLN A 188 8.16 -1.31 -12.41
N GLN A 189 8.45 -0.17 -11.78
CA GLN A 189 7.54 0.97 -11.70
C GLN A 189 7.23 1.55 -13.09
N GLN A 190 8.25 1.81 -13.90
CA GLN A 190 8.10 2.30 -15.28
C GLN A 190 7.24 1.35 -16.12
N LEU A 191 7.40 0.04 -15.95
CA LEU A 191 6.57 -0.95 -16.66
C LEU A 191 5.10 -0.92 -16.23
N VAL A 192 4.83 -0.72 -14.93
CA VAL A 192 3.45 -0.56 -14.43
C VAL A 192 2.83 0.74 -14.95
N ASP A 193 3.57 1.85 -14.90
CA ASP A 193 3.10 3.15 -15.40
C ASP A 193 2.82 3.12 -16.90
N ALA A 194 3.70 2.47 -17.69
CA ALA A 194 3.49 2.29 -19.12
C ALA A 194 2.22 1.45 -19.41
N LYS A 195 1.99 0.36 -18.65
CA LYS A 195 0.77 -0.45 -18.77
C LYS A 195 -0.48 0.32 -18.38
N LEU A 196 -0.41 1.14 -17.33
CA LEU A 196 -1.51 1.99 -16.90
C LEU A 196 -1.85 3.02 -17.99
N HIS A 197 -0.85 3.71 -18.53
CA HIS A 197 -1.03 4.65 -19.63
C HIS A 197 -1.61 3.99 -20.88
N GLN A 198 -1.15 2.78 -21.23
CA GLN A 198 -1.71 2.01 -22.35
C GLN A 198 -3.19 1.68 -22.12
N ALA A 199 -3.55 1.20 -20.92
CA ALA A 199 -4.94 0.88 -20.57
C ALA A 199 -5.85 2.11 -20.60
N GLN A 200 -5.38 3.24 -20.05
CA GLN A 200 -6.09 4.51 -20.08
C GLN A 200 -6.33 5.01 -21.51
N ALA A 201 -5.32 4.89 -22.38
CA ALA A 201 -5.44 5.29 -23.78
C ALA A 201 -6.45 4.41 -24.54
N LEU A 202 -6.45 3.09 -24.31
CA LEU A 202 -7.41 2.17 -24.90
C LEU A 202 -8.84 2.44 -24.41
N LEU A 203 -9.03 2.70 -23.12
CA LEU A 203 -10.31 3.07 -22.54
C LEU A 203 -10.84 4.36 -23.19
N LYS A 204 -10.02 5.42 -23.21
CA LYS A 204 -10.40 6.70 -23.82
C LYS A 204 -10.74 6.55 -25.30
N ALA A 205 -9.96 5.79 -26.07
CA ALA A 205 -10.25 5.53 -27.47
C ALA A 205 -11.54 4.72 -27.67
N SER A 206 -11.91 3.86 -26.72
CA SER A 206 -13.20 3.14 -26.72
C SER A 206 -14.35 4.08 -26.39
N GLU A 207 -14.21 4.90 -25.36
CA GLU A 207 -15.21 5.92 -24.97
C GLU A 207 -15.48 6.91 -26.11
N GLU A 208 -14.43 7.40 -26.79
CA GLU A 208 -14.56 8.28 -27.95
C GLU A 208 -15.26 7.59 -29.13
N ARG A 209 -14.99 6.29 -29.37
CA ARG A 209 -15.70 5.51 -30.40
C ARG A 209 -17.17 5.33 -30.05
N HIS A 210 -17.47 4.93 -28.81
CA HIS A 210 -18.85 4.78 -28.34
C HIS A 210 -19.62 6.10 -28.37
N LEU A 211 -18.98 7.22 -28.00
CA LEU A 211 -19.63 8.52 -28.06
C LEU A 211 -19.98 8.91 -29.50
N LYS A 212 -19.05 8.70 -30.45
CA LYS A 212 -19.30 8.94 -31.88
C LYS A 212 -20.42 8.06 -32.43
N GLU A 213 -20.43 6.78 -32.09
CA GLU A 213 -21.47 5.82 -32.50
C GLU A 213 -22.84 6.20 -31.93
N LYS A 214 -22.89 6.52 -30.63
CA LYS A 214 -24.11 7.00 -29.96
C LYS A 214 -24.64 8.26 -30.64
N ASP A 215 -23.78 9.24 -30.91
CA ASP A 215 -24.18 10.50 -31.56
C ASP A 215 -24.64 10.27 -33.01
N PHE A 216 -24.03 9.32 -33.73
CA PHE A 216 -24.47 8.91 -35.06
C PHE A 216 -25.87 8.28 -35.02
N LEU A 217 -26.08 7.26 -34.17
CA LEU A 217 -27.37 6.59 -34.03
C LEU A 217 -28.48 7.55 -33.58
N LEU A 218 -28.16 8.50 -32.70
CA LEU A 218 -29.12 9.49 -32.22
C LEU A 218 -29.55 10.45 -33.35
N LYS A 219 -28.61 10.84 -34.24
CA LYS A 219 -28.94 11.62 -35.44
C LYS A 219 -29.79 10.82 -36.43
N GLU A 220 -29.41 9.58 -36.72
CA GLU A 220 -30.17 8.71 -37.63
C GLU A 220 -31.58 8.44 -37.11
N ALA A 221 -31.74 8.18 -35.81
CA ALA A 221 -33.04 8.06 -35.16
C ALA A 221 -33.88 9.33 -35.30
N ALA A 222 -33.30 10.51 -35.05
CA ALA A 222 -33.99 11.79 -35.20
C ALA A 222 -34.43 12.07 -36.65
N GLU A 223 -33.58 11.74 -37.63
CA GLU A 223 -33.89 11.87 -39.06
C GLU A 223 -35.01 10.91 -39.48
N SER A 224 -34.94 9.65 -39.06
CA SER A 224 -35.97 8.65 -39.33
C SER A 224 -37.32 9.05 -38.73
N GLN A 225 -37.32 9.59 -37.51
CA GLN A 225 -38.52 10.11 -36.84
C GLN A 225 -39.10 11.29 -37.61
N ARG A 226 -38.27 12.24 -38.07
CA ARG A 226 -38.72 13.36 -38.90
C ARG A 226 -39.36 12.89 -40.21
N MET A 227 -38.78 11.89 -40.87
CA MET A 227 -39.35 11.30 -42.09
C MET A 227 -40.67 10.59 -41.82
N TYR A 228 -40.78 9.86 -40.71
CA TYR A 228 -42.02 9.24 -40.28
C TYR A 228 -43.11 10.29 -39.99
N GLU A 229 -42.79 11.37 -39.29
CA GLU A 229 -43.72 12.47 -39.01
C GLU A 229 -44.26 13.10 -40.30
N LEU A 230 -43.37 13.32 -41.29
CA LEU A 230 -43.75 13.85 -42.60
C LEU A 230 -44.67 12.89 -43.36
N MET A 231 -44.34 11.60 -43.41
CA MET A 231 -45.17 10.58 -44.04
C MET A 231 -46.55 10.47 -43.37
N LYS A 232 -46.59 10.55 -42.04
CA LYS A 232 -47.85 10.57 -41.28
C LYS A 232 -48.70 11.80 -41.62
N GLN A 233 -48.09 12.97 -41.78
CA GLN A 233 -48.81 14.17 -42.24
C GLN A 233 -49.37 14.00 -43.65
N GLN A 234 -48.59 13.41 -44.58
CA GLN A 234 -49.05 13.10 -45.93
C GLN A 234 -50.20 12.08 -45.93
N GLU A 235 -50.12 11.03 -45.10
CA GLU A 235 -51.19 10.04 -44.94
C GLU A 235 -52.49 10.71 -44.45
N VAL A 236 -52.41 11.59 -43.45
CA VAL A 236 -53.57 12.34 -42.96
C VAL A 236 -54.16 13.21 -44.06
N HIS A 237 -53.32 13.92 -44.82
CA HIS A 237 -53.78 14.76 -45.93
C HIS A 237 -54.47 13.93 -47.02
N LEU A 238 -53.92 12.78 -47.40
CA LEU A 238 -54.53 11.88 -48.38
C LEU A 238 -55.86 11.30 -47.89
N LYS A 239 -55.96 10.93 -46.60
CA LYS A 239 -57.23 10.49 -45.98
C LYS A 239 -58.28 11.60 -46.01
N GLN A 240 -57.89 12.85 -45.74
CA GLN A 240 -58.79 14.00 -45.86
C GLN A 240 -59.27 14.19 -47.31
N GLN A 241 -58.37 14.08 -48.29
CA GLN A 241 -58.74 14.12 -49.71
C GLN A 241 -59.73 13.01 -50.09
N LEU A 242 -59.46 11.77 -49.66
CA LEU A 242 -60.36 10.63 -49.88
C LEU A 242 -61.74 10.87 -49.25
N SER A 243 -61.78 11.39 -48.02
CA SER A 243 -63.03 11.75 -47.35
C SER A 243 -63.81 12.79 -48.14
N LEU A 244 -63.14 13.85 -48.62
CA LEU A 244 -63.78 14.90 -49.41
C LEU A 244 -64.30 14.37 -50.76
N TYR A 245 -63.56 13.50 -51.44
CA TYR A 245 -64.05 12.84 -52.66
C TYR A 245 -65.20 11.88 -52.39
N THR A 246 -65.19 11.18 -51.24
CA THR A 246 -66.30 10.31 -50.82
C THR A 246 -67.56 11.13 -50.58
N GLU A 247 -67.46 12.24 -49.84
CA GLU A 247 -68.58 13.16 -49.59
C GLU A 247 -69.14 13.74 -50.90
N LYS A 248 -68.27 14.20 -51.81
CA LYS A 248 -68.70 14.65 -53.14
C LYS A 248 -69.40 13.55 -53.93
N PHE A 249 -68.90 12.32 -53.86
CA PHE A 249 -69.53 11.20 -54.55
C PHE A 249 -70.92 10.90 -53.97
N GLU A 250 -71.06 10.91 -52.64
CA GLU A 250 -72.36 10.80 -51.97
C GLU A 250 -73.31 11.94 -52.36
N GLU A 251 -72.84 13.18 -52.44
CA GLU A 251 -73.63 14.32 -52.95
C GLU A 251 -74.09 14.11 -54.40
N PHE A 252 -73.21 13.64 -55.29
CA PHE A 252 -73.55 13.31 -56.67
C PHE A 252 -74.57 12.18 -56.71
N GLN A 253 -74.38 11.12 -55.93
CA GLN A 253 -75.29 9.98 -55.87
C GLN A 253 -76.66 10.39 -55.32
N ASN A 254 -76.70 11.23 -54.28
CA ASN A 254 -77.93 11.80 -53.73
C ASN A 254 -78.65 12.68 -54.76
N THR A 255 -77.92 13.52 -55.48
CA THR A 255 -78.49 14.37 -56.54
C THR A 255 -79.02 13.52 -57.70
N LEU A 256 -78.29 12.48 -58.09
CA LEU A 256 -78.72 11.53 -59.12
C LEU A 256 -79.97 10.77 -58.69
N SER A 257 -80.05 10.31 -57.44
CA SER A 257 -81.24 9.65 -56.89
C SER A 257 -82.46 10.57 -56.93
N LYS A 258 -82.32 11.81 -56.43
CA LYS A 258 -83.37 12.83 -56.50
C LYS A 258 -83.80 13.13 -57.94
N SER A 259 -82.84 13.24 -58.86
CA SER A 259 -83.14 13.43 -60.28
C SER A 259 -83.92 12.25 -60.85
N ASN A 260 -83.53 11.02 -60.53
CA ASN A 260 -84.21 9.80 -60.99
C ASN A 260 -85.64 9.69 -60.40
N GLU A 261 -85.85 10.10 -59.15
CA GLU A 261 -87.18 10.25 -58.56
C GLU A 261 -88.03 11.25 -59.33
N VAL A 262 -87.49 12.45 -59.62
CA VAL A 262 -88.18 13.48 -60.41
C VAL A 262 -88.52 13.00 -61.82
N PHE A 263 -87.60 12.28 -62.48
CA PHE A 263 -87.88 11.65 -63.77
C PHE A 263 -89.01 10.61 -63.68
N THR A 264 -89.02 9.81 -62.61
CA THR A 264 -90.05 8.81 -62.36
C THR A 264 -91.41 9.48 -62.12
N THR A 265 -91.47 10.55 -61.32
CA THR A 265 -92.72 11.30 -61.09
C THR A 265 -93.20 11.97 -62.38
N PHE A 266 -92.32 12.61 -63.15
CA PHE A 266 -92.69 13.21 -64.43
C PHE A 266 -93.22 12.17 -65.41
N LYS A 267 -92.60 10.99 -65.48
CA LYS A 267 -93.11 9.89 -66.33
C LYS A 267 -94.51 9.47 -65.90
N GLN A 268 -94.75 9.30 -64.60
CA GLN A 268 -96.08 8.97 -64.07
C GLN A 268 -97.10 10.07 -64.37
N GLU A 269 -96.73 11.35 -64.23
CA GLU A 269 -97.60 12.47 -64.57
C GLU A 269 -97.90 12.55 -66.08
N MET A 270 -96.89 12.34 -66.94
CA MET A 270 -97.10 12.25 -68.39
C MET A 270 -98.03 11.09 -68.76
N GLU A 271 -97.91 9.93 -68.13
CA GLU A 271 -98.83 8.80 -68.35
C GLU A 271 -100.27 9.13 -67.88
N LYS A 272 -100.43 9.78 -66.72
CA LYS A 272 -101.73 10.27 -66.24
C LYS A 272 -102.33 11.30 -67.19
N MET A 273 -101.51 12.26 -67.65
CA MET A 273 -101.92 13.30 -68.59
C MET A 273 -102.31 12.68 -69.94
N THR A 274 -101.54 11.72 -70.45
CA THR A 274 -101.85 10.97 -71.69
C THR A 274 -103.17 10.20 -71.55
N LYS A 275 -103.43 9.55 -70.41
CA LYS A 275 -104.72 8.89 -70.13
C LYS A 275 -105.87 9.90 -70.11
N LYS A 276 -105.66 11.07 -69.50
CA LYS A 276 -106.66 12.15 -69.46
C LYS A 276 -106.96 12.71 -70.86
N ILE A 277 -105.93 12.93 -71.68
CA ILE A 277 -106.07 13.33 -73.09
C ILE A 277 -106.90 12.29 -73.84
N LYS A 278 -106.55 10.99 -73.77
CA LYS A 278 -107.33 9.92 -74.41
C LYS A 278 -108.79 9.87 -73.96
N LYS A 279 -109.06 10.17 -72.68
CA LYS A 279 -110.43 10.23 -72.14
C LYS A 279 -111.19 11.41 -72.74
N LEU A 280 -110.58 12.61 -72.73
CA LEU A 280 -111.17 13.80 -73.32
C LEU A 280 -111.38 13.67 -74.83
N GLU A 281 -110.48 13.00 -75.56
CA GLU A 281 -110.68 12.68 -76.98
C GLU A 281 -111.90 11.79 -77.20
N LYS A 282 -112.08 10.73 -76.40
CA LYS A 282 -113.28 9.88 -76.45
C LYS A 282 -114.55 10.66 -76.15
N GLU A 283 -114.55 11.47 -75.09
CA GLU A 283 -115.67 12.35 -74.75
C GLU A 283 -115.98 13.34 -75.87
N THR A 284 -114.96 13.97 -76.46
CA THR A 284 -115.11 14.90 -77.60
C THR A 284 -115.73 14.20 -78.82
N THR A 285 -115.28 12.99 -79.14
CA THR A 285 -115.81 12.20 -80.26
C THR A 285 -117.27 11.79 -80.01
N MET A 286 -117.60 11.42 -78.76
CA MET A 286 -118.97 11.12 -78.33
C MET A 286 -119.88 12.35 -78.47
N TYR A 287 -119.47 13.51 -77.95
CA TYR A 287 -120.25 14.75 -78.07
C TYR A 287 -120.44 15.15 -79.53
N ARG A 288 -119.41 14.99 -80.38
CA ARG A 288 -119.51 15.24 -81.82
C ARG A 288 -120.55 14.34 -82.49
N SER A 289 -120.51 13.03 -82.21
CA SER A 289 -121.49 12.07 -82.74
C SER A 289 -122.92 12.35 -82.24
N ARG A 290 -123.10 12.69 -80.96
CA ARG A 290 -124.40 13.12 -80.42
C ARG A 290 -124.93 14.38 -81.10
N TRP A 291 -124.06 15.37 -81.31
CA TRP A 291 -124.41 16.60 -82.00
C TRP A 291 -124.79 16.32 -83.46
N GLU A 292 -124.03 15.51 -84.20
CA GLU A 292 -124.35 15.09 -85.58
C GLU A 292 -125.70 14.37 -85.66
N SER A 293 -125.98 13.45 -84.72
CA SER A 293 -127.26 12.72 -84.67
C SER A 293 -128.45 13.64 -84.38
N SER A 294 -128.30 14.57 -83.43
CA SER A 294 -129.35 15.55 -83.12
C SER A 294 -129.61 16.48 -84.30
N ASN A 295 -128.55 16.94 -84.96
CA ASN A 295 -128.65 17.80 -86.12
C ASN A 295 -129.30 17.08 -87.32
N LYS A 296 -129.03 15.78 -87.49
CA LYS A 296 -129.72 14.93 -88.47
C LYS A 296 -131.21 14.80 -88.18
N ALA A 297 -131.60 14.52 -86.94
CA ALA A 297 -133.01 14.46 -86.55
C ALA A 297 -133.72 15.81 -86.76
N LEU A 298 -133.00 16.91 -86.53
CA LEU A 298 -133.53 18.26 -86.73
C LEU A 298 -133.74 18.58 -88.22
N LEU A 299 -132.86 18.08 -89.10
CA LEU A 299 -133.06 18.14 -90.55
C LEU A 299 -134.27 17.31 -91.01
N GLU A 300 -134.42 16.08 -90.52
CA GLU A 300 -135.58 15.22 -90.84
C GLU A 300 -136.90 15.87 -90.39
N MET A 301 -136.96 16.46 -89.19
CA MET A 301 -138.13 17.24 -88.75
C MET A 301 -138.40 18.48 -89.61
N ALA A 302 -137.36 19.14 -90.12
CA ALA A 302 -137.53 20.27 -91.03
C ALA A 302 -138.11 19.81 -92.38
N GLU A 303 -137.67 18.68 -92.91
CA GLU A 303 -138.23 18.08 -94.13
C GLU A 303 -139.70 17.67 -93.94
N GLU A 304 -140.06 16.99 -92.86
CA GLU A 304 -141.46 16.63 -92.54
C GLU A 304 -142.38 17.86 -92.45
N LYS A 305 -141.91 18.95 -91.83
CA LYS A 305 -142.67 20.20 -91.73
C LYS A 305 -142.95 20.79 -93.11
N THR A 306 -141.95 20.84 -94.00
CA THR A 306 -142.14 21.39 -95.36
C THR A 306 -143.11 20.55 -96.21
N LEU A 307 -143.18 19.23 -95.97
CA LEU A 307 -144.16 18.34 -96.58
C LEU A 307 -145.58 18.64 -96.09
N ARG A 308 -145.76 18.78 -94.77
CA ARG A 308 -147.05 19.14 -94.15
C ARG A 308 -147.57 20.49 -94.61
N ASP A 309 -146.70 21.49 -94.72
CA ASP A 309 -147.10 22.83 -95.17
C ASP A 309 -147.62 22.79 -96.62
N LYS A 310 -146.99 22.01 -97.51
CA LYS A 310 -147.47 21.80 -98.89
C LYS A 310 -148.83 21.10 -98.96
N GLU A 311 -149.06 20.09 -98.11
CA GLU A 311 -150.34 19.40 -98.02
C GLU A 311 -151.45 20.35 -97.52
N PHE A 312 -151.13 21.20 -96.54
CA PHE A 312 -152.05 22.18 -95.98
C PHE A 312 -152.48 23.23 -97.02
N GLU A 313 -151.53 23.78 -97.79
CA GLU A 313 -151.85 24.69 -98.91
C GLU A 313 -152.79 24.03 -99.93
N SER A 314 -152.57 22.75 -100.25
CA SER A 314 -153.41 22.01 -101.19
C SER A 314 -154.86 21.84 -100.70
N LEU A 315 -155.06 21.67 -99.39
CA LEU A 315 -156.38 21.57 -98.75
C LEU A 315 -157.05 22.95 -98.69
N GLN A 316 -156.28 24.00 -98.40
CA GLN A 316 -156.77 25.36 -98.34
C GLN A 316 -157.35 25.84 -99.69
N VAL A 317 -156.70 25.47 -100.80
CA VAL A 317 -157.21 25.73 -102.16
C VAL A 317 -158.54 25.01 -102.44
N LYS A 318 -158.71 23.78 -101.95
CA LYS A 318 -159.96 23.01 -102.11
C LYS A 318 -161.12 23.65 -101.32
N VAL A 319 -160.86 24.11 -100.10
CA VAL A 319 -161.85 24.81 -99.25
C VAL A 319 -162.33 26.09 -99.91
N GLN A 320 -161.42 26.93 -100.43
CA GLN A 320 -161.79 28.16 -101.13
C GLN A 320 -162.68 27.92 -102.36
N ARG A 321 -162.49 26.78 -103.04
CA ARG A 321 -163.28 26.40 -104.22
C ARG A 321 -164.70 25.97 -103.84
N LEU A 322 -164.86 25.27 -102.72
CA LEU A 322 -166.15 24.87 -102.14
C LEU A 322 -166.92 26.08 -101.57
N GLU A 323 -166.23 27.04 -100.96
CA GLU A 323 -166.85 28.28 -100.46
C GLU A 323 -167.45 29.14 -101.58
N LYS A 324 -166.76 29.24 -102.74
CA LYS A 324 -167.29 29.96 -103.91
C LYS A 324 -168.56 29.29 -104.48
N LEU A 325 -168.63 27.96 -104.43
CA LEU A 325 -169.78 27.19 -104.90
C LEU A 325 -171.00 27.36 -103.98
N CYS A 326 -170.79 27.37 -102.65
CA CYS A 326 -171.87 27.59 -101.68
C CYS A 326 -172.48 29.00 -101.81
N ARG A 327 -171.66 30.03 -102.01
CA ARG A 327 -172.17 31.41 -102.21
C ARG A 327 -173.01 31.53 -103.49
N ALA A 328 -172.61 30.89 -104.58
CA ALA A 328 -173.39 30.91 -105.83
C ALA A 328 -174.77 30.25 -105.64
N LEU A 329 -174.83 29.07 -105.01
CA LEU A 329 -176.08 28.34 -104.74
C LEU A 329 -177.00 29.07 -103.74
N GLN A 330 -176.45 29.81 -102.78
CA GLN A 330 -177.25 30.61 -101.83
C GLN A 330 -177.95 31.80 -102.51
N THR A 331 -177.36 32.32 -103.58
CA THR A 331 -177.89 33.50 -104.29
C THR A 331 -179.10 33.12 -105.15
N GLU A 332 -179.06 31.97 -105.86
CA GLU A 332 -180.22 31.44 -106.59
C GLU A 332 -181.39 31.07 -105.66
N ARG A 333 -181.10 30.53 -104.46
CA ARG A 333 -182.15 30.20 -103.47
C ARG A 333 -182.91 31.44 -102.99
N ASN A 334 -182.24 32.57 -102.86
CA ASN A 334 -182.86 33.82 -102.39
C ASN A 334 -183.73 34.50 -103.45
N GLU A 335 -183.41 34.36 -104.74
CA GLU A 335 -184.24 34.89 -105.83
C GLU A 335 -185.54 34.09 -106.03
N LEU A 336 -185.49 32.77 -105.86
CA LEU A 336 -186.67 31.90 -105.93
C LEU A 336 -187.62 32.09 -104.72
N SER A 337 -187.08 32.40 -103.54
CA SER A 337 -187.86 32.57 -102.30
C SER A 337 -188.72 33.84 -102.26
N LYS A 338 -188.49 34.84 -103.11
CA LYS A 338 -189.30 36.09 -103.15
C LYS A 338 -190.55 36.00 -104.03
N LYS A 339 -190.73 34.91 -104.80
CA LYS A 339 -191.88 34.73 -105.71
C LYS A 339 -193.00 33.82 -105.16
N VAL A 340 -192.88 33.25 -103.97
CA VAL A 340 -193.85 32.27 -103.43
C VAL A 340 -194.13 32.50 -101.92
N GLN A 341 -195.39 32.86 -101.61
CA GLN A 341 -196.09 32.87 -100.29
C GLN A 341 -195.90 34.10 -99.36
N GLY A 342 -196.92 34.79 -98.83
CA GLY A 342 -198.38 34.64 -98.98
C GLY A 342 -198.94 33.35 -98.37
N VAL A 343 -199.23 33.33 -97.05
CA VAL A 343 -200.06 32.39 -96.24
C VAL A 343 -199.36 31.97 -94.93
N SER A 344 -200.14 32.08 -93.83
CA SER A 344 -200.08 31.43 -92.50
C SER A 344 -198.95 31.70 -91.48
N THR A 345 -199.29 32.53 -90.47
CA THR A 345 -199.33 32.30 -89.01
C THR A 345 -198.47 31.21 -88.32
N GLY A 346 -197.80 31.59 -87.22
CA GLY A 346 -197.88 30.88 -85.92
C GLY A 346 -196.58 30.46 -85.17
N ILE A 347 -196.27 31.16 -84.07
CA ILE A 347 -196.00 30.67 -82.69
C ILE A 347 -194.66 29.93 -82.30
N GLU A 348 -193.93 30.62 -81.39
CA GLU A 348 -193.22 30.21 -80.13
C GLU A 348 -192.00 29.25 -80.01
N SER A 349 -191.06 29.74 -79.17
CA SER A 349 -190.32 29.08 -78.04
C SER A 349 -188.91 28.48 -78.23
N LYS A 350 -187.89 29.17 -77.64
CA LYS A 350 -187.06 28.83 -76.43
C LYS A 350 -186.50 27.37 -76.27
N PRO A 351 -185.49 27.10 -75.40
CA PRO A 351 -184.16 27.72 -75.15
C PRO A 351 -183.06 26.71 -74.67
N GLU A 352 -181.99 27.21 -74.03
CA GLU A 352 -181.16 26.58 -72.97
C GLU A 352 -180.06 25.56 -73.38
N THR A 353 -178.97 25.25 -72.64
CA THR A 353 -178.11 25.81 -71.57
C THR A 353 -177.01 24.75 -71.33
N GLU A 354 -176.02 25.08 -70.49
CA GLU A 354 -175.22 24.23 -69.58
C GLU A 354 -173.71 24.19 -69.90
N THR A 355 -172.83 24.86 -69.14
CA THR A 355 -172.38 24.70 -67.72
C THR A 355 -171.52 23.47 -67.47
N GLY A 356 -170.38 23.68 -66.81
CA GLY A 356 -169.60 22.60 -66.20
C GLY A 356 -168.20 23.01 -65.75
N SER A 357 -168.11 23.56 -64.53
CA SER A 357 -166.91 23.90 -63.76
C SER A 357 -166.20 22.63 -63.17
N PRO A 358 -165.53 22.65 -62.00
CA PRO A 358 -164.10 22.96 -61.77
C PRO A 358 -163.37 21.95 -60.81
N SER A 359 -162.10 22.27 -60.51
CA SER A 359 -161.37 22.08 -59.23
C SER A 359 -160.90 20.70 -58.67
N GLU A 360 -159.64 20.76 -58.21
CA GLU A 360 -159.04 20.21 -56.98
C GLU A 360 -158.55 18.75 -56.82
N ALA A 361 -157.25 18.68 -56.52
CA ALA A 361 -156.62 18.06 -55.34
C ALA A 361 -156.31 16.55 -55.28
N THR A 362 -155.06 16.32 -54.85
CA THR A 362 -154.56 15.30 -53.90
C THR A 362 -154.42 13.83 -54.31
N ASP A 363 -153.15 13.44 -54.43
CA ASP A 363 -152.45 12.53 -53.50
C ASP A 363 -152.36 11.02 -53.81
N SER A 364 -151.18 10.50 -53.46
CA SER A 364 -150.84 9.14 -53.01
C SER A 364 -150.70 8.02 -54.03
N GLU A 365 -149.43 7.61 -54.22
CA GLU A 365 -148.83 6.46 -53.52
C GLU A 365 -148.00 5.46 -54.38
N GLU A 366 -146.84 5.17 -53.78
CA GLU A 366 -146.14 3.89 -53.70
C GLU A 366 -145.16 3.41 -54.79
N GLY A 367 -143.97 3.04 -54.29
CA GLY A 367 -143.00 2.18 -54.96
C GLY A 367 -141.54 2.65 -54.87
N SER A 368 -141.03 3.13 -53.73
CA SER A 368 -140.27 2.33 -52.74
C SER A 368 -138.81 1.93 -53.14
N PRO A 369 -137.91 1.70 -52.17
CA PRO A 369 -136.67 2.49 -52.02
C PRO A 369 -135.41 1.61 -51.89
N VAL A 370 -134.29 2.19 -51.41
CA VAL A 370 -133.44 1.69 -50.28
C VAL A 370 -131.91 1.79 -50.48
N HIS A 371 -131.30 2.55 -49.55
CA HIS A 371 -129.97 2.42 -48.90
C HIS A 371 -128.67 2.64 -49.70
N GLN A 372 -127.58 3.20 -49.12
CA GLN A 372 -127.23 3.29 -47.70
C GLN A 372 -126.22 4.43 -47.39
N ASN A 373 -126.36 4.93 -46.16
CA ASN A 373 -125.43 5.73 -45.34
C ASN A 373 -124.03 5.10 -45.20
N SER A 374 -122.99 5.92 -44.95
CA SER A 374 -122.54 6.26 -43.58
C SER A 374 -121.32 7.20 -43.56
N ASP A 375 -121.45 8.30 -42.83
CA ASP A 375 -120.60 8.79 -41.73
C ASP A 375 -119.08 8.56 -41.77
N ALA A 376 -118.29 9.63 -41.54
CA ALA A 376 -117.91 10.00 -40.17
C ALA A 376 -116.90 11.17 -40.13
N ILE A 377 -117.10 12.02 -39.13
CA ILE A 377 -116.28 13.12 -38.66
C ILE A 377 -115.12 12.55 -37.80
N SER A 378 -113.93 13.16 -37.85
CA SER A 378 -113.14 13.40 -36.62
C SER A 378 -112.11 14.52 -36.79
N LEU A 379 -112.24 15.54 -35.94
CA LEU A 379 -111.16 16.41 -35.48
C LEU A 379 -110.12 15.57 -34.69
N GLY A 380 -108.89 16.09 -34.57
CA GLY A 380 -107.89 15.56 -33.65
C GLY A 380 -106.54 16.27 -33.72
N VAL A 381 -106.43 17.39 -33.00
CA VAL A 381 -105.19 18.04 -32.54
C VAL A 381 -104.57 17.17 -31.42
N PHE A 382 -103.23 17.02 -31.38
CA PHE A 382 -102.41 17.17 -30.16
C PHE A 382 -100.89 17.02 -30.49
N ILE A 383 -100.13 18.07 -30.13
CA ILE A 383 -98.69 18.20 -29.78
C ILE A 383 -97.65 17.55 -30.71
#